data_AF-A0A7J9WSG2-F1
#
_entry.id   AF-A0A7J9WSG2-F1
#
_cell.length_a   1.000
_cell.length_b   1.000
_cell.length_c   1.000
_cell.angle_alpha   90.00
_cell.angle_beta   90.00
_cell.angle_gamma   90.00
#
_symmetry.space_group_name_H-M   'P 1'
#
loop_
_entity.id
_entity.type
_entity.pdbx_description
1 polymer ?
#
loop_
_entity_poly.entity_id
_entity_poly.type
_entity_poly.pdbx_seq_one_letter_code
_entity_poly.pdbx_strand_id
1 'polypeptide(L)'
;MSGTRKPMAFLLLAAGLLLAGCGGDSGGDNGGGAEDDSLSQKIYQGTQPSLGELDVGVGNILESGAQFSVFGHDPDAETSEKFTGLQEGDSFTAGDYSIEVLEIGEDGEGSFAEVRITPSPE
;
A
#
# COMPACT_ATOMS: atom_id res chain seq x y z
N MET A 1 -41.44 30.52 16.50
CA MET A 1 -40.62 30.91 17.67
C MET A 1 -39.18 30.54 17.35
N SER A 2 -38.35 31.57 17.12
CA SER A 2 -36.98 31.47 16.65
C SER A 2 -36.04 31.34 17.86
N GLY A 3 -35.18 30.32 17.86
CA GLY A 3 -34.33 29.95 18.99
C GLY A 3 -32.84 30.12 18.72
N THR A 4 -32.32 31.29 19.11
CA THR A 4 -30.98 31.55 19.68
C THR A 4 -29.71 31.13 18.92
N ARG A 5 -29.08 32.11 18.25
CA ARG A 5 -27.62 32.15 18.02
C ARG A 5 -26.90 32.54 19.33
N LYS A 6 -25.74 31.95 19.61
CA LYS A 6 -24.78 32.48 20.61
C LYS A 6 -23.35 32.50 20.05
N PRO A 7 -22.53 33.49 20.45
CA PRO A 7 -21.38 33.94 19.68
C PRO A 7 -20.02 33.46 20.24
N MET A 8 -19.02 33.56 19.35
CA MET A 8 -17.62 33.95 19.58
C MET A 8 -16.81 33.28 20.70
N ALA A 9 -15.74 32.60 20.26
CA ALA A 9 -14.44 32.66 20.93
C ALA A 9 -13.34 32.61 19.87
N PHE A 10 -12.94 33.79 19.37
CA PHE A 10 -11.64 33.97 18.74
C PHE A 10 -10.61 34.00 19.87
N LEU A 11 -9.70 33.03 19.91
CA LEU A 11 -8.53 33.09 20.78
C LEU A 11 -7.29 33.28 19.88
N LEU A 12 -6.80 34.52 19.88
CA LEU A 12 -5.53 34.90 19.29
C LEU A 12 -4.40 34.77 20.33
N LEU A 13 -3.20 34.54 19.79
CA LEU A 13 -1.89 35.00 20.29
C LEU A 13 -1.08 34.05 21.19
N ALA A 14 0.04 33.55 20.64
CA ALA A 14 1.37 33.83 21.19
C ALA A 14 2.46 33.46 20.16
N ALA A 15 3.17 34.47 19.67
CA ALA A 15 4.40 34.31 18.92
C ALA A 15 5.54 33.92 19.88
N GLY A 16 6.22 32.81 19.59
CA GLY A 16 7.45 32.41 20.26
C GLY A 16 8.61 32.47 19.27
N LEU A 17 9.32 33.61 19.25
CA LEU A 17 10.59 33.77 18.56
C LEU A 17 11.70 33.38 19.56
N LEU A 18 12.45 32.32 19.30
CA LEU A 18 13.75 32.08 19.95
C LEU A 18 14.82 31.80 18.89
N LEU A 19 15.86 32.62 18.97
CA LEU A 19 17.06 32.64 18.14
C LEU A 19 18.04 31.51 18.50
N ALA A 20 18.76 31.07 17.46
CA ALA A 20 20.17 30.65 17.43
C ALA A 20 20.60 29.44 18.28
N GLY A 21 20.96 28.37 17.58
CA GLY A 21 21.85 27.31 18.04
C GLY A 21 22.77 26.88 16.89
N CYS A 22 24.01 27.38 16.92
CA CYS A 22 25.12 26.94 16.09
C CYS A 22 25.65 25.60 16.63
N GLY A 23 26.07 24.71 15.72
CA GLY A 23 27.04 23.66 16.02
C GLY A 23 26.44 22.29 16.33
N GLY A 24 26.84 21.29 15.53
CA GLY A 24 26.57 19.90 15.82
C GLY A 24 26.75 19.00 14.60
N ASP A 25 28.00 18.88 14.16
CA ASP A 25 28.46 17.65 13.52
C ASP A 25 28.09 16.49 14.46
N SER A 26 27.23 15.61 13.99
CA SER A 26 26.99 14.31 14.61
C SER A 26 26.67 13.36 13.48
N GLY A 27 27.74 12.75 12.98
CA GLY A 27 27.66 11.52 12.20
C GLY A 27 26.76 10.53 12.92
N GLY A 28 25.65 10.20 12.26
CA GLY A 28 24.87 9.01 12.50
C GLY A 28 25.06 8.08 11.31
N ASP A 29 26.24 7.50 11.18
CA ASP A 29 26.32 6.15 10.65
C ASP A 29 25.89 5.24 11.79
N ASN A 30 24.77 4.54 11.63
CA ASN A 30 24.44 3.26 12.25
C ASN A 30 23.01 2.89 11.88
N GLY A 31 22.88 2.00 10.90
CA GLY A 31 21.61 1.36 10.59
C GLY A 31 21.54 0.93 9.16
N GLY A 32 22.38 -0.04 8.77
CA GLY A 32 22.02 -0.95 7.69
C GLY A 32 20.74 -1.65 8.12
N GLY A 33 19.60 -1.04 7.82
CA GLY A 33 18.33 -1.75 7.81
C GLY A 33 18.50 -2.82 6.74
N ALA A 34 18.22 -4.07 7.09
CA ALA A 34 17.87 -5.03 6.05
C ALA A 34 16.82 -4.33 5.19
N GLU A 35 17.12 -4.12 3.92
CA GLU A 35 16.18 -3.57 2.97
C GLU A 35 14.98 -4.52 3.02
N ASP A 36 13.86 -4.07 3.58
CA ASP A 36 12.60 -4.80 3.46
C ASP A 36 12.22 -4.66 1.99
N ASP A 37 12.62 -5.64 1.17
CA ASP A 37 12.33 -5.70 -0.27
C ASP A 37 10.82 -5.84 -0.56
N SER A 38 9.99 -5.69 0.47
CA SER A 38 8.54 -5.72 0.37
C SER A 38 8.02 -4.46 -0.32
N LEU A 39 7.26 -4.65 -1.41
CA LEU A 39 6.60 -3.58 -2.16
C LEU A 39 5.11 -3.57 -1.86
N SER A 40 4.55 -2.44 -1.44
CA SER A 40 3.11 -2.26 -1.26
C SER A 40 2.53 -1.42 -2.40
N GLN A 41 1.48 -1.91 -3.05
CA GLN A 41 0.89 -1.29 -4.24
C GLN A 41 -0.63 -1.39 -4.24
N LYS A 42 -1.30 -0.25 -4.51
CA LYS A 42 -2.72 -0.22 -4.88
C LYS A 42 -2.90 -0.56 -6.35
N ILE A 43 -3.73 -1.56 -6.65
CA ILE A 43 -4.01 -2.05 -8.00
C ILE A 43 -5.50 -1.93 -8.28
N TYR A 44 -5.86 -1.20 -9.33
CA TYR A 44 -7.25 -1.01 -9.71
C TYR A 44 -7.78 -2.20 -10.50
N GLN A 45 -9.05 -2.53 -10.30
CA GLN A 45 -9.73 -3.57 -11.06
C GLN A 45 -9.60 -3.33 -12.57
N GLY A 46 -9.24 -4.39 -13.31
CA GLY A 46 -8.98 -4.37 -14.74
C GLY A 46 -7.59 -3.90 -15.13
N THR A 47 -6.72 -3.59 -14.16
CA THR A 47 -5.32 -3.22 -14.40
C THR A 47 -4.37 -4.34 -13.98
N GLN A 48 -3.15 -4.31 -14.54
CA GLN A 48 -2.09 -5.28 -14.31
C GLN A 48 -0.73 -4.58 -14.37
N PRO A 49 -0.31 -3.91 -13.29
CA PRO A 49 1.03 -3.35 -13.17
C PRO A 49 2.10 -4.42 -12.99
N SER A 50 3.32 -4.09 -13.38
CA SER A 50 4.54 -4.85 -13.08
C SER A 50 5.06 -4.47 -11.70
N LEU A 51 5.32 -5.47 -10.87
CA LEU A 51 5.79 -5.38 -9.49
C LEU A 51 6.98 -6.34 -9.31
N GLY A 52 8.18 -5.81 -9.44
CA GLY A 52 9.39 -6.63 -9.53
C GLY A 52 9.37 -7.49 -10.79
N GLU A 53 9.49 -8.81 -10.61
CA GLU A 53 9.48 -9.80 -11.69
C GLU A 53 8.07 -10.39 -11.94
N LEU A 54 7.04 -9.81 -11.34
CA LEU A 54 5.64 -10.25 -11.49
C LEU A 54 4.80 -9.15 -12.14
N ASP A 55 3.86 -9.54 -12.99
CA ASP A 55 2.70 -8.72 -13.34
C ASP A 55 1.50 -9.18 -12.51
N VAL A 56 0.95 -8.29 -11.69
CA VAL A 56 -0.16 -8.61 -10.79
C VAL A 56 -1.41 -7.88 -11.24
N GLY A 57 -2.35 -8.62 -11.81
CA GLY A 57 -3.63 -8.10 -12.28
C GLY A 57 -4.75 -8.29 -11.26
N VAL A 58 -5.57 -7.26 -11.06
CA VAL A 58 -6.82 -7.38 -10.29
C VAL A 58 -7.97 -7.56 -11.27
N GLY A 59 -8.63 -8.72 -11.18
CA GLY A 59 -9.83 -9.06 -11.93
C GLY A 59 -11.08 -8.48 -11.28
N ASN A 60 -12.15 -9.28 -11.17
CA ASN A 60 -13.37 -8.83 -10.50
C ASN A 60 -13.20 -8.77 -8.99
N ILE A 61 -13.66 -7.69 -8.37
CA ILE A 61 -13.88 -7.58 -6.93
C ILE A 61 -15.38 -7.80 -6.67
N LEU A 62 -15.69 -8.84 -5.89
CA LEU A 62 -17.06 -9.21 -5.52
C LEU A 62 -17.19 -9.28 -4.00
N GLU A 63 -18.42 -9.39 -3.49
CA GLU A 63 -18.67 -9.62 -2.06
C GLU A 63 -17.98 -10.90 -1.54
N SER A 64 -17.78 -11.88 -2.41
CA SER A 64 -17.05 -13.12 -2.10
C SER A 64 -15.52 -12.96 -2.06
N GLY A 65 -14.99 -11.75 -2.31
CA GLY A 65 -13.56 -11.44 -2.38
C GLY A 65 -13.07 -11.05 -3.78
N ALA A 66 -11.82 -10.63 -3.84
CA ALA A 66 -11.13 -10.22 -5.05
C ALA A 66 -10.59 -11.42 -5.86
N GLN A 67 -10.41 -11.19 -7.16
CA GLN A 67 -9.75 -12.09 -8.07
C GLN A 67 -8.42 -11.49 -8.50
N PHE A 68 -7.36 -12.29 -8.45
CA PHE A 68 -6.03 -11.90 -8.90
C PHE A 68 -5.57 -12.83 -10.02
N SER A 69 -4.86 -12.25 -10.99
CA SER A 69 -4.12 -13.00 -12.01
C SER A 69 -2.66 -12.57 -11.90
N VAL A 70 -1.74 -13.50 -11.69
CA VAL A 70 -0.31 -13.20 -11.58
C VAL A 70 0.42 -13.86 -12.74
N PHE A 71 1.30 -13.09 -13.39
CA PHE A 71 2.16 -13.55 -14.47
C PHE A 71 3.62 -13.35 -14.08
N GLY A 72 4.43 -14.40 -14.13
CA GLY A 72 5.89 -14.26 -14.03
C GLY A 72 6.47 -13.59 -15.29
N HIS A 73 7.47 -12.73 -15.12
CA HIS A 73 8.25 -12.15 -16.23
C HIS A 73 9.32 -13.10 -16.77
N ASP A 74 9.57 -14.21 -16.10
CA ASP A 74 10.54 -15.19 -16.56
C ASP A 74 10.02 -15.85 -17.86
N PRO A 75 10.75 -15.73 -18.98
CA PRO A 75 10.32 -16.24 -20.28
C PRO A 75 10.21 -17.77 -20.35
N ASP A 76 10.81 -18.48 -19.39
CA ASP A 76 10.74 -19.92 -19.21
C ASP A 76 9.73 -20.33 -18.11
N ALA A 77 9.25 -19.39 -17.29
CA ALA A 77 8.20 -19.63 -16.31
C ALA A 77 6.81 -19.24 -16.84
N GLU A 78 6.04 -20.23 -17.29
CA GLU A 78 4.58 -20.10 -17.52
C GLU A 78 3.80 -20.02 -16.19
N THR A 79 4.20 -19.16 -15.25
CA THR A 79 3.42 -18.89 -14.04
C THR A 79 2.31 -17.92 -14.38
N SER A 80 1.24 -18.43 -14.99
CA SER A 80 -0.06 -17.75 -15.07
C SER A 80 -0.97 -18.37 -14.02
N GLU A 81 -1.06 -17.72 -12.87
CA GLU A 81 -1.85 -18.22 -11.74
C GLU A 81 -3.04 -17.31 -11.49
N LYS A 82 -4.18 -17.94 -11.17
CA LYS A 82 -5.42 -17.24 -10.91
C LYS A 82 -5.93 -17.58 -9.52
N PHE A 83 -6.06 -16.55 -8.69
CA PHE A 83 -6.56 -16.66 -7.33
C PHE A 83 -7.92 -15.99 -7.24
N THR A 84 -8.85 -16.58 -6.50
CA THR A 84 -10.23 -16.08 -6.41
C THR A 84 -10.75 -16.17 -4.99
N GLY A 85 -11.56 -15.19 -4.61
CA GLY A 85 -12.20 -15.16 -3.30
C GLY A 85 -11.24 -14.75 -2.19
N LEU A 86 -10.18 -14.01 -2.55
CA LEU A 86 -9.22 -13.47 -1.60
C LEU A 86 -9.81 -12.23 -0.91
N GLN A 87 -9.73 -12.21 0.40
CA GLN A 87 -10.20 -11.14 1.29
C GLN A 87 -9.01 -10.38 1.89
N GLU A 88 -9.30 -9.27 2.55
CA GLU A 88 -8.30 -8.53 3.32
C GLU A 88 -7.65 -9.42 4.39
N GLY A 89 -6.32 -9.39 4.46
CA GLY A 89 -5.50 -10.24 5.32
C GLY A 89 -5.18 -11.61 4.74
N ASP A 90 -5.78 -12.02 3.62
CA ASP A 90 -5.40 -13.26 2.95
C ASP A 90 -4.03 -13.12 2.29
N SER A 91 -3.30 -14.23 2.21
CA SER A 91 -2.00 -14.31 1.56
C SER A 91 -1.93 -15.50 0.61
N PHE A 92 -1.21 -15.35 -0.49
CA PHE A 92 -0.97 -16.40 -1.48
C PHE A 92 0.43 -16.27 -2.07
N THR A 93 0.91 -17.35 -2.69
CA THR A 93 2.26 -17.39 -3.28
C THR A 93 2.17 -17.49 -4.78
N ALA A 94 3.03 -16.77 -5.50
CA ALA A 94 3.20 -16.88 -6.95
C ALA A 94 4.70 -16.81 -7.28
N GLY A 95 5.22 -17.88 -7.89
CA GLY A 95 6.67 -18.06 -8.02
C GLY A 95 7.37 -17.98 -6.67
N ASP A 96 8.44 -17.19 -6.61
CA ASP A 96 9.23 -16.95 -5.39
C ASP A 96 8.71 -15.79 -4.55
N TYR A 97 7.46 -15.34 -4.71
CA TYR A 97 6.91 -14.21 -3.96
C TYR A 97 5.71 -14.61 -3.13
N SER A 98 5.63 -14.04 -1.92
CA SER A 98 4.43 -14.02 -1.09
C SER A 98 3.69 -12.71 -1.33
N ILE A 99 2.38 -12.79 -1.57
CA ILE A 99 1.50 -11.66 -1.86
C ILE A 99 0.40 -11.64 -0.80
N GLU A 100 0.32 -10.56 -0.04
CA GLU A 100 -0.69 -10.30 1.00
C GLU A 100 -1.67 -9.26 0.49
N VAL A 101 -2.98 -9.51 0.66
CA VAL A 101 -4.02 -8.52 0.37
C VAL A 101 -4.21 -7.65 1.59
N LEU A 102 -3.85 -6.38 1.50
CA LEU A 102 -3.91 -5.42 2.62
C LEU A 102 -5.30 -4.79 2.75
N GLU A 103 -5.88 -4.37 1.63
CA GLU A 103 -7.15 -3.65 1.59
C GLU A 103 -7.91 -3.98 0.30
N ILE A 104 -9.24 -4.08 0.37
CA ILE A 104 -10.14 -4.14 -0.78
C ILE A 104 -11.14 -3.01 -0.64
N GLY A 105 -11.12 -2.07 -1.56
CA GLY A 105 -11.90 -0.84 -1.45
C GLY A 105 -12.44 -0.32 -2.77
N GLU A 106 -13.16 0.79 -2.68
CA GLU A 106 -13.60 1.58 -3.83
C GLU A 106 -13.36 3.06 -3.52
N ASP A 107 -12.74 3.76 -4.48
CA ASP A 107 -12.54 5.20 -4.42
C ASP A 107 -13.01 5.88 -5.73
N GLY A 108 -12.70 7.16 -5.90
CA GLY A 108 -13.14 7.94 -7.07
C GLY A 108 -12.59 7.46 -8.41
N GLU A 109 -11.57 6.59 -8.42
CA GLU A 109 -10.99 5.99 -9.61
C GLU A 109 -11.58 4.60 -9.91
N GLY A 110 -12.16 3.95 -8.91
CA GLY A 110 -12.87 2.68 -9.03
C GLY A 110 -12.57 1.71 -7.89
N SER A 111 -12.98 0.46 -8.07
CA SER A 111 -12.66 -0.63 -7.13
C SER A 111 -11.19 -1.02 -7.24
N PHE A 112 -10.54 -1.28 -6.11
CA PHE A 112 -9.12 -1.61 -6.04
C PHE A 112 -8.84 -2.68 -4.98
N ALA A 113 -7.67 -3.30 -5.11
CA ALA A 113 -7.04 -4.05 -4.03
C ALA A 113 -5.63 -3.51 -3.78
N GLU A 114 -5.29 -3.24 -2.53
CA GLU A 114 -3.92 -2.96 -2.11
C GLU A 114 -3.26 -4.26 -1.70
N VAL A 115 -2.05 -4.50 -2.21
CA VAL A 115 -1.28 -5.71 -1.90
C VAL A 115 0.11 -5.36 -1.42
N ARG A 116 0.68 -6.22 -0.57
CA ARG A 116 2.11 -6.26 -0.27
C ARG A 116 2.71 -7.49 -0.92
N ILE A 117 3.84 -7.32 -1.58
CA ILE A 117 4.60 -8.39 -2.21
C ILE A 117 5.95 -8.47 -1.52
N THR A 118 6.31 -9.66 -1.05
CA THR A 118 7.56 -9.93 -0.36
C THR A 118 8.26 -11.10 -1.07
N PRO A 119 9.53 -10.96 -1.46
CA PRO A 119 10.33 -12.09 -1.94
C PRO A 119 10.37 -13.18 -0.86
N SER A 120 10.09 -14.42 -1.25
CA SER A 120 10.21 -15.57 -0.38
C SER A 120 11.70 -15.87 -0.18
N PRO A 121 12.18 -15.99 1.07
CA PRO A 121 13.55 -16.41 1.28
C PRO A 121 13.74 -17.85 0.80
N GLU A 122 14.81 -18.09 0.04
CA GLU A 122 15.24 -19.42 -0.45
C GLU A 122 15.47 -20.45 0.68
#